data_AF-A0A6J8EWL9-F1
#
_entry.id   AF-A0A6J8EWL9-F1
#
_cell.length_a   1.000
_cell.length_b   1.000
_cell.length_c   1.000
_cell.angle_alpha   90.00
_cell.angle_beta   90.00
_cell.angle_gamma   90.00
#
_symmetry.space_group_name_H-M   'P 1'
#
loop_
_entity.id
_entity.type
_entity.pdbx_description
1 polymer ?
#
loop_
_entity_poly.entity_id
_entity_poly.type
_entity_poly.pdbx_seq_one_letter_code
_entity_poly.pdbx_strand_id
1 'polypeptide(L)'
;MATASHTCGICDLRHVTIASVVWCPECDEGFCSGCEEHHCLAKASRHHKTIPMAEYHKLPENVSQIPQSCTKHDEKFLLYCKDHEMPCCGKCVNEGHKRCQDVVNLDDIIKNAKNSTSFKEIEETLAEVVDNIKEIQKVYRGNITILSKNRKQIEKQIQEIRFKIDTHLNQIQKKLVDKIQEVEETERRKVSQLVKTLEVKENHLTKKQNSIANIKQHASDLQTFMSIKQIEQDLVNEEEFTQSFLDGDKVSTRVITSKIDENLETIMKNVQTFGEITVVLKPTKAALRERKKKQAQIIIPKIQTISIENVTALLQQTIKTTSTNLRGCCILPSDRMAFACFDRGMLILIKADGSKDFEIPVPGAHDVANGSTDNTVIVSSSVSKRGISIVDIQDRKIKKFIPLDYNCYGLVERDGHVIFCSESKYKMLNIHTETVNTITTTNVSSYSIVDTNGKNIYFSSLYGNSVTCCDFQGAIQWTFKDKNILKSPQGISVDEDGFLFIISNNSVILISPCGKQHRTLLSSSDGLSGAKALHYDKTRDMLLVALIREKAFLYKIDRK
;
A
#
# COMPACT_ATOMS: atom_id res chain seq x y z
N MET A 1 48.66 -14.57 13.78
CA MET A 1 47.96 -13.53 14.54
C MET A 1 48.85 -13.18 15.72
N ALA A 2 49.64 -12.11 15.62
CA ALA A 2 50.44 -11.62 16.73
C ALA A 2 49.68 -10.46 17.37
N THR A 3 49.17 -10.68 18.58
CA THR A 3 48.74 -9.60 19.47
C THR A 3 49.96 -8.78 19.86
N ALA A 4 49.88 -7.45 19.81
CA ALA A 4 50.97 -6.56 20.23
C ALA A 4 51.56 -7.04 21.55
N SER A 5 52.82 -7.46 21.52
CA SER A 5 53.45 -8.08 22.68
C SER A 5 53.59 -7.04 23.80
N HIS A 6 52.91 -7.27 24.93
CA HIS A 6 53.11 -6.50 26.15
C HIS A 6 54.52 -6.65 26.72
N THR A 7 55.33 -7.54 26.14
CA THR A 7 56.69 -7.88 26.55
C THR A 7 57.69 -7.48 25.48
N CYS A 8 58.91 -7.16 25.92
CA CYS A 8 59.97 -6.66 25.07
C CYS A 8 60.51 -7.79 24.21
N GLY A 9 60.36 -7.68 22.90
CA GLY A 9 60.68 -8.78 21.99
C GLY A 9 62.18 -9.16 21.98
N ILE A 10 63.09 -8.21 22.17
CA ILE A 10 64.54 -8.49 22.33
C ILE A 10 64.84 -9.24 23.63
N CYS A 11 64.18 -8.87 24.74
CA CYS A 11 64.36 -9.57 26.00
C CYS A 11 63.76 -10.98 25.93
N ASP A 12 62.61 -11.14 25.27
CA ASP A 12 61.97 -12.42 25.07
C ASP A 12 62.83 -13.38 24.23
N LEU A 13 63.55 -12.89 23.22
CA LEU A 13 64.56 -13.67 22.47
C LEU A 13 65.71 -14.16 23.35
N ARG A 14 65.97 -13.50 24.48
CA ARG A 14 66.94 -13.92 25.50
C ARG A 14 66.29 -14.75 26.61
N HIS A 15 65.03 -15.17 26.44
CA HIS A 15 64.21 -15.86 27.44
C HIS A 15 64.00 -15.07 28.73
N VAL A 16 64.02 -13.73 28.65
CA VAL A 16 63.80 -12.82 29.77
C VAL A 16 62.55 -11.97 29.50
N THR A 17 61.52 -12.14 30.31
CA THR A 17 60.25 -11.41 30.12
C THR A 17 60.27 -10.06 30.84
N ILE A 18 60.37 -8.97 30.09
CA ILE A 18 60.30 -7.60 30.60
C ILE A 18 59.18 -6.88 29.86
N ALA A 19 58.37 -6.07 30.55
CA ALA A 19 57.29 -5.32 29.91
C ALA A 19 57.81 -4.28 28.91
N SER A 20 57.14 -4.18 27.76
CA SER A 20 57.37 -3.12 26.78
C SER A 20 56.81 -1.79 27.28
N VAL A 21 57.61 -0.74 27.21
CA VAL A 21 57.20 0.64 27.54
C VAL A 21 56.91 1.45 26.28
N VAL A 22 57.55 1.07 25.17
CA VAL A 22 57.34 1.68 23.86
C VAL A 22 57.10 0.62 22.78
N TRP A 23 56.43 1.05 21.71
CA TRP A 23 56.18 0.30 20.49
C TRP A 23 56.89 0.96 19.33
N CYS A 24 57.59 0.19 18.49
CA CYS A 24 58.15 0.67 17.23
C CYS A 24 57.32 0.14 16.06
N PRO A 25 56.54 0.99 15.36
CA PRO A 25 55.76 0.58 14.20
C PRO A 25 56.60 0.01 13.05
N GLU A 26 57.83 0.49 12.86
CA GLU A 26 58.71 0.06 11.76
C GLU A 26 59.35 -1.31 11.98
N CYS A 27 59.47 -1.73 13.24
CA CYS A 27 59.91 -3.07 13.64
C CYS A 27 58.77 -4.00 14.01
N ASP A 28 57.54 -3.47 14.13
CA ASP A 28 56.35 -4.20 14.56
C ASP A 28 56.58 -4.93 15.92
N GLU A 29 57.30 -4.27 16.83
CA GLU A 29 57.80 -4.87 18.06
C GLU A 29 57.82 -3.88 19.24
N GLY A 30 57.60 -4.41 20.45
CA GLY A 30 57.66 -3.66 21.70
C GLY A 30 59.03 -3.72 22.36
N PHE A 31 59.46 -2.62 22.98
CA PHE A 31 60.74 -2.52 23.69
C PHE A 31 60.59 -2.02 25.13
N CYS A 32 61.40 -2.58 26.04
CA CYS A 32 61.61 -2.02 27.38
C CYS A 32 62.56 -0.82 27.31
N SER A 33 62.68 -0.03 28.38
CA SER A 33 63.50 1.20 28.40
C SER A 33 64.97 0.95 28.02
N GLY A 34 65.57 -0.14 28.48
CA GLY A 34 66.96 -0.49 28.14
C GLY A 34 67.13 -0.92 26.68
N CYS A 35 66.16 -1.65 26.12
CA CYS A 35 66.19 -2.06 24.72
C CYS A 35 65.86 -0.91 23.76
N GLU A 36 65.01 0.03 24.17
CA GLU A 36 64.72 1.25 23.42
C GLU A 36 65.99 2.08 23.22
N GLU A 37 66.77 2.31 24.28
CA GLU A 37 68.00 3.11 24.19
C GLU A 37 68.98 2.51 23.17
N HIS A 38 69.20 1.20 23.23
CA HIS A 38 70.02 0.50 22.26
C HIS A 38 69.43 0.50 20.85
N HIS A 39 68.10 0.38 20.72
CA HIS A 39 67.40 0.43 19.42
C HIS A 39 67.60 1.80 18.74
N CYS A 40 67.49 2.88 19.51
CA CYS A 40 67.67 4.24 19.01
C CYS A 40 69.15 4.59 18.70
N LEU A 41 70.12 3.91 19.33
CA LEU A 41 71.55 4.12 19.07
C LEU A 41 72.10 3.26 17.92
N ALA A 42 71.46 2.13 17.62
CA ALA A 42 71.92 1.22 16.58
C ALA A 42 71.80 1.85 15.18
N LYS A 43 72.85 1.71 14.36
CA LYS A 43 72.88 2.30 12.99
C LYS A 43 71.68 1.90 12.13
N ALA A 44 71.16 0.68 12.31
CA ALA A 44 70.06 0.14 11.52
C ALA A 44 68.68 0.70 11.90
N SER A 45 68.49 1.17 13.13
CA SER A 45 67.18 1.54 13.69
C SER A 45 67.12 2.93 14.33
N ARG A 46 68.23 3.67 14.37
CA ARG A 46 68.30 5.05 14.90
C ARG A 46 67.34 6.07 14.26
N HIS A 47 66.71 5.70 13.14
CA HIS A 47 65.76 6.54 12.42
C HIS A 47 64.30 6.13 12.64
N HIS A 48 64.05 5.01 13.33
CA HIS A 48 62.69 4.55 13.65
C HIS A 48 62.09 5.41 14.76
N LYS A 49 60.76 5.56 14.75
CA LYS A 49 60.04 6.31 15.78
C LYS A 49 59.36 5.36 16.75
N THR A 50 59.64 5.52 18.03
CA THR A 50 58.94 4.79 19.10
C THR A 50 57.72 5.58 19.58
N ILE A 51 56.65 4.87 19.94
CA ILE A 51 55.41 5.42 20.50
C ILE A 51 55.21 4.80 21.89
N PRO A 52 54.91 5.58 22.94
CA PRO A 52 54.59 5.01 24.25
C PRO A 52 53.43 4.02 24.16
N MET A 53 53.51 2.90 24.86
CA MET A 53 52.46 1.86 24.83
C MET A 53 51.08 2.41 25.22
N ALA A 54 51.03 3.38 26.16
CA ALA A 54 49.79 4.05 26.55
C ALA A 54 49.11 4.82 25.41
N GLU A 55 49.88 5.38 24.47
CA GLU A 55 49.35 6.06 23.29
C GLU A 55 49.00 5.07 22.18
N TYR A 56 49.81 4.01 22.01
CA TYR A 56 49.51 2.93 21.08
C TYR A 56 48.17 2.25 21.39
N HIS A 57 47.87 2.03 22.67
CA HIS A 57 46.58 1.46 23.10
C HIS A 57 45.36 2.38 22.88
N LYS A 58 45.54 3.67 22.56
CA LYS A 58 44.42 4.54 22.17
C LYS A 58 44.00 4.35 20.72
N LEU A 59 44.82 3.67 19.91
CA LEU A 59 44.45 3.37 18.53
C LEU A 59 43.27 2.37 18.51
N PRO A 60 42.31 2.54 17.60
CA PRO A 60 41.24 1.57 17.41
C PRO A 60 41.82 0.18 17.14
N GLU A 61 41.21 -0.86 17.71
CA GLU A 61 41.71 -2.24 17.61
C GLU A 61 41.93 -2.70 16.15
N ASN A 62 41.02 -2.30 15.27
CA ASN A 62 41.11 -2.59 13.83
C ASN A 62 42.29 -1.90 13.13
N VAL A 63 42.84 -0.82 13.71
CA VAL A 63 44.04 -0.13 13.21
C VAL A 63 45.29 -0.80 13.76
N SER A 64 45.29 -1.15 15.05
CA SER A 64 46.44 -1.80 15.72
C SER A 64 46.72 -3.22 15.19
N GLN A 65 45.70 -3.88 14.61
CA GLN A 65 45.82 -5.21 14.02
C GLN A 65 46.24 -5.22 12.55
N ILE A 66 46.48 -4.05 11.93
CA ILE A 66 46.92 -3.98 10.53
C ILE A 66 48.36 -4.50 10.45
N PRO A 67 48.62 -5.60 9.71
CA PRO A 67 49.95 -6.17 9.62
C PRO A 67 50.91 -5.20 8.91
N GLN A 68 52.12 -5.03 9.45
CA GLN A 68 53.15 -4.16 8.86
C GLN A 68 54.03 -4.91 7.84
N SER A 69 53.95 -6.23 7.79
CA SER A 69 54.65 -7.10 6.84
C SER A 69 53.71 -8.09 6.15
N CYS A 70 54.15 -8.64 5.02
CA CYS A 70 53.43 -9.62 4.26
C CYS A 70 53.32 -10.94 5.03
N THR A 71 52.10 -11.31 5.40
CA THR A 71 51.82 -12.55 6.15
C THR A 71 52.12 -13.83 5.38
N LYS A 72 52.25 -13.78 4.04
CA LYS A 72 52.56 -14.94 3.20
C LYS A 72 54.05 -15.19 3.04
N HIS A 73 54.84 -14.12 3.00
CA HIS A 73 56.25 -14.20 2.62
C HIS A 73 57.21 -13.66 3.68
N ASP A 74 56.67 -13.14 4.78
CA ASP A 74 57.40 -12.55 5.91
C ASP A 74 58.36 -11.42 5.48
N GLU A 75 57.95 -10.65 4.49
CA GLU A 75 58.69 -9.51 3.92
C GLU A 75 57.93 -8.21 4.13
N LYS A 76 58.65 -7.10 4.32
CA LYS A 76 58.02 -5.77 4.42
C LYS A 76 57.21 -5.45 3.18
N PHE A 77 56.09 -4.75 3.37
CA PHE A 77 55.36 -4.17 2.26
C PHE A 77 56.17 -3.03 1.65
N LEU A 78 56.38 -3.07 0.34
CA LEU A 78 57.13 -2.06 -0.41
C LEU A 78 56.27 -1.41 -1.50
N LEU A 79 55.20 -2.09 -1.90
CA LEU A 79 54.37 -1.72 -3.05
C LEU A 79 52.90 -1.72 -2.63
N TYR A 80 52.06 -1.00 -3.38
CA TYR A 80 50.62 -1.02 -3.25
C TYR A 80 50.00 -1.32 -4.61
N CYS A 81 49.18 -2.36 -4.68
CA CYS A 81 48.42 -2.68 -5.88
C CYS A 81 47.08 -1.95 -5.81
N LYS A 82 46.84 -0.98 -6.72
CA LYS A 82 45.56 -0.26 -6.76
C LYS A 82 44.44 -1.12 -7.33
N ASP A 83 44.75 -2.05 -8.25
CA ASP A 83 43.76 -2.97 -8.81
C ASP A 83 43.08 -3.85 -7.75
N HIS A 84 43.81 -4.14 -6.66
CA HIS A 84 43.36 -4.97 -5.53
C HIS A 84 43.23 -4.18 -4.22
N GLU A 85 43.50 -2.87 -4.26
CA GLU A 85 43.50 -1.96 -3.10
C GLU A 85 44.21 -2.52 -1.85
N MET A 86 45.42 -3.07 -2.02
CA MET A 86 46.16 -3.70 -0.93
C MET A 86 47.68 -3.55 -1.03
N PRO A 87 48.40 -3.54 0.11
CA PRO A 87 49.86 -3.53 0.11
C PRO A 87 50.45 -4.90 -0.31
N CYS A 88 51.62 -4.88 -0.94
CA CYS A 88 52.31 -6.04 -1.49
C CYS A 88 53.82 -6.00 -1.20
N CYS A 89 54.43 -7.15 -0.90
CA CYS A 89 55.88 -7.32 -0.92
C CYS A 89 56.39 -7.66 -2.33
N GLY A 90 57.71 -7.71 -2.53
CA GLY A 90 58.30 -8.01 -3.84
C GLY A 90 57.90 -9.38 -4.40
N LYS A 91 57.77 -10.40 -3.53
CA LYS A 91 57.32 -11.75 -3.92
C LYS A 91 55.84 -11.78 -4.32
N CYS A 92 54.97 -11.08 -3.60
CA CYS A 92 53.54 -10.95 -3.95
C CYS A 92 53.34 -10.45 -5.38
N VAL A 93 54.14 -9.49 -5.82
CA VAL A 93 54.04 -8.95 -7.19
C VAL A 93 54.37 -10.02 -8.23
N ASN A 94 55.39 -10.83 -7.96
CA ASN A 94 55.82 -11.91 -8.84
C ASN A 94 54.90 -13.14 -8.81
N GLU A 95 54.12 -13.36 -7.76
CA GLU A 95 53.27 -14.55 -7.66
C GLU A 95 51.81 -14.27 -8.02
N GLY A 96 51.26 -13.15 -7.54
CA GLY A 96 49.83 -12.86 -7.60
C GLY A 96 49.44 -11.58 -8.36
N HIS A 97 50.36 -10.63 -8.53
CA HIS A 97 50.05 -9.33 -9.16
C HIS A 97 50.81 -9.07 -10.47
N LYS A 98 51.36 -10.11 -11.12
CA LYS A 98 52.09 -10.01 -12.41
C LYS A 98 51.30 -9.34 -13.55
N ARG A 99 49.96 -9.43 -13.49
CA ARG A 99 49.04 -8.89 -14.52
C ARG A 99 48.37 -7.58 -14.09
N CYS A 100 48.65 -7.10 -12.88
CA CYS A 100 48.15 -5.82 -12.40
C CYS A 100 48.89 -4.68 -13.09
N GLN A 101 48.16 -3.66 -13.52
CA GLN A 101 48.74 -2.56 -14.28
C GLN A 101 49.16 -1.40 -13.37
N ASP A 102 48.52 -1.26 -12.21
CA ASP A 102 48.74 -0.14 -11.28
C ASP A 102 49.32 -0.65 -9.94
N VAL A 103 50.60 -1.04 -9.97
CA VAL A 103 51.38 -1.34 -8.76
C VAL A 103 52.40 -0.23 -8.57
N VAL A 104 52.27 0.51 -7.48
CA VAL A 104 53.10 1.70 -7.20
C VAL A 104 53.87 1.53 -5.89
N ASN A 105 54.89 2.35 -5.67
CA ASN A 105 55.64 2.35 -4.42
C ASN A 105 54.74 2.79 -3.26
N LEU A 106 54.71 1.99 -2.19
CA LEU A 106 53.86 2.25 -1.02
C LEU A 106 54.26 3.56 -0.33
N ASP A 107 55.58 3.84 -0.22
CA ASP A 107 56.10 5.04 0.40
C ASP A 107 55.57 6.31 -0.28
N ASP A 108 55.38 6.28 -1.60
CA ASP A 108 54.90 7.44 -2.36
C ASP A 108 53.42 7.73 -2.13
N ILE A 109 52.62 6.73 -1.71
CA ILE A 109 51.22 6.92 -1.35
C ILE A 109 51.07 7.35 0.12
N ILE A 110 51.84 6.73 1.02
CA ILE A 110 51.68 6.98 2.47
C ILE A 110 52.40 8.25 2.93
N LYS A 111 53.36 8.76 2.14
CA LYS A 111 53.98 10.08 2.37
C LYS A 111 52.88 11.14 2.45
N ASN A 112 52.74 11.73 3.64
CA ASN A 112 51.73 12.73 3.98
C ASN A 112 50.28 12.23 4.09
N ALA A 113 50.02 10.93 4.23
CA ALA A 113 48.65 10.41 4.42
C ALA A 113 47.90 11.12 5.58
N LYS A 114 48.61 11.39 6.69
CA LYS A 114 48.08 12.11 7.87
C LYS A 114 47.76 13.58 7.59
N ASN A 115 48.43 14.19 6.61
CA ASN A 115 48.25 15.60 6.21
C ASN A 115 47.53 15.71 4.85
N SER A 116 46.95 14.61 4.38
CA SER A 116 46.24 14.58 3.09
C SER A 116 44.96 15.40 3.20
N THR A 117 44.61 16.08 2.12
CA THR A 117 43.32 16.79 2.01
C THR A 117 42.15 15.85 2.24
N SER A 118 42.30 14.57 1.85
CA SER A 118 41.31 13.51 2.05
C SER A 118 40.97 13.26 3.52
N PHE A 119 41.94 13.33 4.45
CA PHE A 119 41.67 13.13 5.87
C PHE A 119 40.73 14.22 6.41
N LYS A 120 41.06 15.49 6.12
CA LYS A 120 40.24 16.65 6.52
C LYS A 120 38.85 16.63 5.87
N GLU A 121 38.76 16.25 4.60
CA GLU A 121 37.48 16.12 3.89
C GLU A 121 36.56 15.05 4.52
N ILE A 122 37.14 13.92 4.97
CA ILE A 122 36.39 12.87 5.66
C ILE A 122 35.90 13.36 7.02
N GLU A 123 36.74 14.07 7.80
CA GLU A 123 36.33 14.64 9.09
C GLU A 123 35.16 15.63 8.94
N GLU A 124 35.25 16.55 7.97
CA GLU A 124 34.18 17.51 7.66
C GLU A 124 32.88 16.78 7.22
N THR A 125 33.02 15.74 6.40
CA THR A 125 31.88 14.92 5.93
C THR A 125 31.21 14.19 7.09
N LEU A 126 31.99 13.61 8.01
CA LEU A 126 31.47 12.94 9.20
C LEU A 126 30.68 13.90 10.08
N ALA A 127 31.20 15.11 10.30
CA ALA A 127 30.51 16.13 11.08
C ALA A 127 29.17 16.55 10.43
N GLU A 128 29.15 16.75 9.10
CA GLU A 128 27.93 17.10 8.36
C GLU A 128 26.87 15.99 8.44
N VAL A 129 27.27 14.73 8.29
CA VAL A 129 26.37 13.57 8.40
C VAL A 129 25.79 13.47 9.81
N VAL A 130 26.61 13.66 10.85
CA VAL A 130 26.15 13.67 12.24
C VAL A 130 25.12 14.76 12.49
N ASP A 131 25.33 15.97 11.97
CA ASP A 131 24.37 17.07 12.12
C ASP A 131 23.06 16.82 11.36
N ASN A 132 23.13 16.25 10.15
CA ASN A 132 21.94 15.82 9.42
C ASN A 132 21.14 14.78 10.22
N ILE A 133 21.81 13.79 10.84
CA ILE A 133 21.16 12.79 11.69
C ILE A 133 20.46 13.47 12.88
N LYS A 134 21.08 14.47 13.53
CA LYS A 134 20.45 15.21 14.63
C LYS A 134 19.19 15.96 14.19
N GLU A 135 19.20 16.59 13.02
CA GLU A 135 18.01 17.26 12.48
C GLU A 135 16.89 16.26 12.16
N ILE A 136 17.22 15.09 11.61
CA ILE A 136 16.26 13.99 11.40
C ILE A 136 15.66 13.54 12.74
N GLN A 137 16.48 13.35 13.77
CA GLN A 137 16.02 12.98 15.11
C GLN A 137 15.04 14.02 15.68
N LYS A 138 15.32 15.31 15.49
CA LYS A 138 14.46 16.41 15.93
C LYS A 138 13.09 16.38 15.27
N VAL A 139 13.03 16.10 13.96
CA VAL A 139 11.77 15.91 13.22
C VAL A 139 10.94 14.79 13.82
N TYR A 140 11.53 13.61 14.01
CA TYR A 140 10.79 12.45 14.53
C TYR A 140 10.33 12.64 15.98
N ARG A 141 11.11 13.32 16.83
CA ARG A 141 10.66 13.72 18.17
C ARG A 141 9.45 14.67 18.12
N GLY A 142 9.44 15.62 17.18
CA GLY A 142 8.28 16.47 16.92
C GLY A 142 7.06 15.68 16.49
N ASN A 143 7.23 14.71 15.58
CA ASN A 143 6.14 13.85 15.09
C ASN A 143 5.46 13.06 16.21
N ILE A 144 6.23 12.51 17.16
CA ILE A 144 5.67 11.81 18.34
C ILE A 144 4.72 12.74 19.13
N THR A 145 5.12 13.99 19.32
CA THR A 145 4.30 14.97 20.06
C THR A 145 3.03 15.33 19.29
N ILE A 146 3.13 15.52 17.97
CA ILE A 146 1.98 15.82 17.09
C ILE A 146 0.99 14.65 17.07
N LEU A 147 1.48 13.41 16.93
CA LEU A 147 0.63 12.21 16.95
C LEU A 147 -0.18 12.11 18.24
N SER A 148 0.45 12.35 19.40
CA SER A 148 -0.24 12.34 20.69
C SER A 148 -1.33 13.42 20.78
N LYS A 149 -1.07 14.63 20.27
CA LYS A 149 -2.08 15.71 20.22
C LYS A 149 -3.24 15.38 19.28
N ASN A 150 -2.94 14.88 18.09
CA ASN A 150 -3.95 14.49 17.10
C ASN A 150 -4.85 13.38 17.63
N ARG A 151 -4.29 12.36 18.30
CA ARG A 151 -5.08 11.30 18.96
C ARG A 151 -6.13 11.88 19.90
N LYS A 152 -5.72 12.75 20.84
CA LYS A 152 -6.63 13.37 21.81
C LYS A 152 -7.70 14.23 21.14
N GLN A 153 -7.36 14.94 20.07
CA GLN A 153 -8.31 15.75 19.33
C GLN A 153 -9.36 14.90 18.61
N ILE A 154 -8.95 13.81 17.95
CA ILE A 154 -9.86 12.88 17.27
C ILE A 154 -10.80 12.22 18.29
N GLU A 155 -10.28 11.75 19.42
CA GLU A 155 -11.08 11.19 20.51
C GLU A 155 -12.17 12.18 20.98
N LYS A 156 -11.79 13.46 21.16
CA LYS A 156 -12.75 14.51 21.55
C LYS A 156 -13.84 14.73 20.49
N GLN A 157 -13.49 14.76 19.21
CA GLN A 157 -14.46 14.93 18.13
C GLN A 157 -15.46 13.77 18.06
N ILE A 158 -15.00 12.53 18.26
CA ILE A 158 -15.86 11.35 18.31
C ILE A 158 -16.86 11.49 19.46
N GLN A 159 -16.41 11.90 20.66
CA GLN A 159 -17.28 12.13 21.81
C GLN A 159 -18.31 13.24 21.55
N GLU A 160 -17.90 14.35 20.93
CA GLU A 160 -18.81 15.45 20.58
C GLU A 160 -19.89 15.03 19.57
N ILE A 161 -19.53 14.25 18.55
CA ILE A 161 -20.49 13.72 17.57
C ILE A 161 -21.48 12.79 18.27
N ARG A 162 -20.98 11.87 19.12
CA ARG A 162 -21.85 10.95 19.85
C ARG A 162 -22.84 11.68 20.73
N PHE A 163 -22.37 12.68 21.47
CA PHE A 163 -23.21 13.51 22.34
C PHE A 163 -24.33 14.22 21.56
N LYS A 164 -24.03 14.75 20.36
CA LYS A 164 -25.04 15.39 19.50
C LYS A 164 -26.11 14.40 19.02
N ILE A 165 -25.71 13.19 18.62
CA ILE A 165 -26.64 12.13 18.20
C ILE A 165 -27.57 11.76 19.35
N ASP A 166 -27.02 11.45 20.52
CA ASP A 166 -27.80 11.05 21.70
C ASP A 166 -28.76 12.18 22.12
N THR A 167 -28.31 13.43 22.10
CA THR A 167 -29.15 14.60 22.41
C THR A 167 -30.33 14.72 21.43
N HIS A 168 -30.09 14.54 20.14
CA HIS A 168 -31.14 14.66 19.13
C HIS A 168 -32.17 13.53 19.25
N LEU A 169 -31.73 12.29 19.44
CA LEU A 169 -32.62 11.13 19.63
C LEU A 169 -33.48 11.29 20.89
N ASN A 170 -32.88 11.75 22.00
CA ASN A 170 -33.63 12.06 23.22
C ASN A 170 -34.70 13.13 22.99
N GLN A 171 -34.44 14.15 22.17
CA GLN A 171 -35.42 15.18 21.84
C GLN A 171 -36.57 14.62 21.00
N ILE A 172 -36.29 13.78 20.01
CA ILE A 172 -37.33 13.14 19.16
C ILE A 172 -38.21 12.23 20.02
N GLN A 173 -37.59 11.38 20.86
CA GLN A 173 -38.30 10.50 21.79
C GLN A 173 -39.22 11.32 22.70
N LYS A 174 -38.70 12.38 23.32
CA LYS A 174 -39.49 13.24 24.22
C LYS A 174 -40.71 13.84 23.50
N LYS A 175 -40.53 14.38 22.29
CA LYS A 175 -41.65 14.95 21.52
C LYS A 175 -42.75 13.93 21.24
N LEU A 176 -42.39 12.68 20.92
CA LEU A 176 -43.38 11.63 20.65
C LEU A 176 -44.11 11.21 21.92
N VAL A 177 -43.39 11.06 23.04
CA VAL A 177 -43.97 10.74 24.35
C VAL A 177 -44.91 11.86 24.83
N ASP A 178 -44.49 13.12 24.73
CA ASP A 178 -45.32 14.28 25.08
C ASP A 178 -46.59 14.31 24.21
N LYS A 179 -46.49 13.96 22.92
CA LYS A 179 -47.66 13.90 22.03
C LYS A 179 -48.62 12.75 22.38
N ILE A 180 -48.09 11.59 22.76
CA ILE A 180 -48.92 10.48 23.25
C ILE A 180 -49.71 10.93 24.48
N GLN A 181 -49.04 11.59 25.43
CA GLN A 181 -49.70 12.11 26.63
C GLN A 181 -50.80 13.12 26.28
N GLU A 182 -50.53 14.08 25.39
CA GLU A 182 -51.51 15.09 24.97
C GLU A 182 -52.76 14.46 24.32
N VAL A 183 -52.57 13.50 23.41
CA VAL A 183 -53.66 12.79 22.73
C VAL A 183 -54.47 11.97 23.73
N GLU A 184 -53.78 11.25 24.61
CA GLU A 184 -54.38 10.44 25.64
C GLU A 184 -55.24 11.30 26.57
N GLU A 185 -54.72 12.39 27.10
CA GLU A 185 -55.46 13.29 27.98
C GLU A 185 -56.69 13.89 27.29
N THR A 186 -56.56 14.24 26.01
CA THR A 186 -57.66 14.81 25.23
C THR A 186 -58.79 13.81 25.02
N GLU A 187 -58.47 12.58 24.62
CA GLU A 187 -59.48 11.53 24.43
C GLU A 187 -60.09 11.10 25.77
N ARG A 188 -59.29 11.01 26.84
CA ARG A 188 -59.74 10.73 28.20
C ARG A 188 -60.77 11.76 28.67
N ARG A 189 -60.54 13.05 28.42
CA ARG A 189 -61.51 14.12 28.76
C ARG A 189 -62.83 13.94 28.02
N LYS A 190 -62.79 13.67 26.71
CA LYS A 190 -64.00 13.44 25.89
C LYS A 190 -64.80 12.24 26.38
N VAL A 191 -64.12 11.11 26.62
CA VAL A 191 -64.77 9.88 27.12
C VAL A 191 -65.35 10.11 28.51
N SER A 192 -64.61 10.76 29.41
CA SER A 192 -65.09 11.06 30.77
C SER A 192 -66.31 11.98 30.76
N GLN A 193 -66.37 12.98 29.87
CA GLN A 193 -67.53 13.86 29.73
C GLN A 193 -68.75 13.09 29.20
N LEU A 194 -68.54 12.17 28.26
CA LEU A 194 -69.61 11.33 27.74
C LEU A 194 -70.15 10.39 28.82
N VAL A 195 -69.28 9.73 29.59
CA VAL A 195 -69.67 8.89 30.74
C VAL A 195 -70.51 9.67 31.74
N LYS A 196 -70.07 10.87 32.15
CA LYS A 196 -70.86 11.73 33.06
C LYS A 196 -72.24 12.07 32.52
N THR A 197 -72.34 12.32 31.22
CA THR A 197 -73.63 12.61 30.57
C THR A 197 -74.55 11.39 30.62
N LEU A 198 -74.01 10.20 30.38
CA LEU A 198 -74.76 8.95 30.47
C LEU A 198 -75.17 8.63 31.91
N GLU A 199 -74.29 8.80 32.90
CA GLU A 199 -74.59 8.61 34.32
C GLU A 199 -75.73 9.53 34.80
N VAL A 200 -75.78 10.79 34.35
CA VAL A 200 -76.88 11.71 34.70
C VAL A 200 -78.21 11.22 34.14
N LYS A 201 -78.23 10.77 32.88
CA LYS A 201 -79.42 10.23 32.23
C LYS A 201 -79.88 8.91 32.87
N GLU A 202 -78.95 8.00 33.16
CA GLU A 202 -79.22 6.75 33.88
C GLU A 202 -79.85 7.02 35.25
N ASN A 203 -79.29 7.94 36.04
CA ASN A 203 -79.82 8.31 37.35
C ASN A 203 -81.23 8.91 37.24
N HIS A 204 -81.49 9.75 36.23
CA HIS A 204 -82.81 10.33 35.99
C HIS A 204 -83.85 9.25 35.63
N LEU A 205 -83.51 8.32 34.74
CA LEU A 205 -84.37 7.20 34.38
C LEU A 205 -84.63 6.27 35.57
N THR A 206 -83.61 5.96 36.35
CA THR A 206 -83.72 5.13 37.56
C THR A 206 -84.65 5.76 38.61
N LYS A 207 -84.56 7.08 38.81
CA LYS A 207 -85.49 7.80 39.71
C LYS A 207 -86.94 7.68 39.25
N LYS A 208 -87.18 7.81 37.94
CA LYS A 208 -88.52 7.66 37.36
C LYS A 208 -89.04 6.24 37.51
N GLN A 209 -88.20 5.25 37.20
CA GLN A 209 -88.51 3.84 37.37
C GLN A 209 -88.93 3.52 38.81
N ASN A 210 -88.18 4.01 39.80
CA ASN A 210 -88.50 3.84 41.22
C ASN A 210 -89.79 4.57 41.64
N SER A 211 -90.10 5.71 41.02
CA SER A 211 -91.30 6.49 41.33
C SER A 211 -92.59 5.84 40.81
N ILE A 212 -92.52 4.99 39.79
CA ILE A 212 -93.70 4.28 39.23
C ILE A 212 -94.42 3.46 40.30
N ALA A 213 -93.69 2.79 41.19
CA ALA A 213 -94.28 2.01 42.28
C ALA A 213 -95.10 2.89 43.24
N ASN A 214 -94.55 4.05 43.61
CA ASN A 214 -95.23 5.02 44.49
C ASN A 214 -96.45 5.65 43.82
N ILE A 215 -96.35 6.00 42.52
CA ILE A 215 -97.47 6.54 41.74
C ILE A 215 -98.60 5.51 41.71
N LYS A 216 -98.30 4.26 41.38
CA LYS A 216 -99.29 3.18 41.31
C LYS A 216 -99.99 2.92 42.65
N GLN A 217 -99.30 3.11 43.77
CA GLN A 217 -99.82 2.80 45.10
C GLN A 217 -100.56 3.98 45.77
N HIS A 218 -100.19 5.23 45.46
CA HIS A 218 -100.62 6.39 46.24
C HIS A 218 -101.21 7.56 45.43
N ALA A 219 -101.05 7.61 44.10
CA ALA A 219 -101.58 8.70 43.29
C ALA A 219 -103.04 8.46 42.88
N SER A 220 -103.81 9.52 42.62
CA SER A 220 -105.16 9.41 42.04
C SER A 220 -105.11 8.96 40.57
N ASP A 221 -106.24 8.50 40.02
CA ASP A 221 -106.30 8.03 38.63
C ASP A 221 -105.85 9.11 37.62
N LEU A 222 -106.25 10.36 37.83
CA LEU A 222 -105.85 11.48 36.97
C LEU A 222 -104.35 11.80 37.12
N GLN A 223 -103.82 11.80 38.34
CA GLN A 223 -102.39 12.01 38.59
C GLN A 223 -101.54 10.89 37.99
N THR A 224 -102.01 9.65 38.07
CA THR A 224 -101.39 8.48 37.48
C THR A 224 -101.36 8.58 35.96
N PHE A 225 -102.50 8.88 35.33
CA PHE A 225 -102.58 9.03 33.88
C PHE A 225 -101.66 10.14 33.35
N MET A 226 -101.66 11.32 33.98
CA MET A 226 -100.79 12.43 33.60
C MET A 226 -99.31 12.10 33.79
N SER A 227 -98.94 11.45 34.90
CA SER A 227 -97.55 11.07 35.17
C SER A 227 -97.05 10.00 34.20
N ILE A 228 -97.88 9.02 33.84
CA ILE A 228 -97.55 7.99 32.85
C ILE A 228 -97.32 8.65 31.48
N LYS A 229 -98.21 9.55 31.04
CA LYS A 229 -98.05 10.24 29.75
C LYS A 229 -96.76 11.06 29.68
N GLN A 230 -96.37 11.70 30.79
CA GLN A 230 -95.11 12.43 30.85
C GLN A 230 -93.90 11.49 30.82
N ILE A 231 -93.93 10.36 31.53
CA ILE A 231 -92.88 9.34 31.49
C ILE A 231 -92.76 8.73 30.09
N GLU A 232 -93.87 8.41 29.43
CA GLU A 232 -93.89 7.89 28.05
C GLU A 232 -93.19 8.86 27.09
N GLN A 233 -93.50 10.16 27.19
CA GLN A 233 -92.89 11.17 26.33
C GLN A 233 -91.38 11.33 26.59
N ASP A 234 -90.97 11.24 27.85
CA ASP A 234 -89.55 11.26 28.22
C ASP A 234 -88.80 10.00 27.77
N LEU A 235 -89.46 8.83 27.78
CA LEU A 235 -88.88 7.58 27.28
C LEU A 235 -88.60 7.65 25.78
N VAL A 236 -89.52 8.20 24.98
CA VAL A 236 -89.30 8.39 23.53
C VAL A 236 -88.03 9.23 23.29
N ASN A 237 -87.85 10.33 24.03
CA ASN A 237 -86.66 11.17 23.89
C ASN A 237 -85.36 10.46 24.27
N GLU A 238 -85.38 9.61 25.31
CA GLU A 238 -84.20 8.86 25.76
C GLU A 238 -83.88 7.64 24.87
N GLU A 239 -84.90 7.01 24.30
CA GLU A 239 -84.76 5.96 23.28
C GLU A 239 -84.17 6.53 22.00
N GLU A 240 -84.68 7.68 21.50
CA GLU A 240 -84.09 8.38 20.35
C GLU A 240 -82.63 8.77 20.62
N PHE A 241 -82.33 9.27 21.82
CA PHE A 241 -80.97 9.59 22.24
C PHE A 241 -80.07 8.34 22.19
N THR A 242 -80.50 7.22 22.76
CA THR A 242 -79.73 5.96 22.81
C THR A 242 -79.55 5.37 21.41
N GLN A 243 -80.60 5.39 20.59
CA GLN A 243 -80.57 4.93 19.21
C GLN A 243 -79.58 5.78 18.37
N SER A 244 -79.47 7.09 18.65
CA SER A 244 -78.47 7.96 18.01
C SER A 244 -77.01 7.59 18.29
N PHE A 245 -76.73 6.73 19.29
CA PHE A 245 -75.41 6.16 19.52
C PHE A 245 -75.16 4.89 18.71
N LEU A 246 -76.20 4.08 18.51
CA LEU A 246 -76.16 2.83 17.74
C LEU A 246 -76.08 3.11 16.24
N ASP A 247 -76.86 4.07 15.74
CA ASP A 247 -76.93 4.39 14.32
C ASP A 247 -75.71 5.19 13.82
N GLY A 248 -74.96 5.80 14.72
CA GLY A 248 -73.84 6.69 14.40
C GLY A 248 -72.45 6.11 14.62
N ASP A 249 -72.31 4.81 14.90
CA ASP A 249 -71.05 4.18 15.36
C ASP A 249 -70.38 4.91 16.54
N LYS A 250 -71.18 5.64 17.34
CA LYS A 250 -70.65 6.48 18.42
C LYS A 250 -70.18 5.63 19.60
N VAL A 251 -70.77 4.43 19.77
CA VAL A 251 -70.26 3.42 20.70
C VAL A 251 -69.01 2.79 20.07
N SER A 252 -67.85 3.33 20.43
CA SER A 252 -66.57 2.89 19.89
C SER A 252 -65.51 2.79 20.98
N THR A 253 -64.62 1.81 20.85
CA THR A 253 -63.44 1.70 21.71
C THR A 253 -62.35 2.63 21.18
N ARG A 254 -61.78 3.47 22.05
CA ARG A 254 -60.65 4.33 21.70
C ARG A 254 -59.34 3.55 21.88
N VAL A 255 -58.55 3.46 20.82
CA VAL A 255 -57.23 2.79 20.84
C VAL A 255 -56.18 3.76 20.31
N ILE A 256 -55.09 3.93 21.05
CA ILE A 256 -53.94 4.73 20.61
C ILE A 256 -52.95 3.80 19.94
N THR A 257 -52.67 4.03 18.65
CA THR A 257 -51.67 3.30 17.87
C THR A 257 -50.51 4.22 17.53
N SER A 258 -49.30 3.68 17.44
CA SER A 258 -48.12 4.43 16.98
C SER A 258 -47.43 3.71 15.83
N LYS A 259 -46.87 4.48 14.89
CA LYS A 259 -45.95 3.99 13.86
C LYS A 259 -44.58 4.62 14.12
N ILE A 260 -43.59 3.80 14.43
CA ILE A 260 -42.20 4.25 14.57
C ILE A 260 -41.61 4.43 13.16
N ASP A 261 -40.80 5.47 12.97
CA ASP A 261 -40.13 5.74 11.70
C ASP A 261 -39.13 4.63 11.36
N GLU A 262 -39.30 4.00 10.20
CA GLU A 262 -38.45 2.91 9.69
C GLU A 262 -36.99 3.38 9.46
N ASN A 263 -36.76 4.69 9.31
CA ASN A 263 -35.42 5.25 9.21
C ASN A 263 -34.61 5.09 10.51
N LEU A 264 -35.26 5.00 11.67
CA LEU A 264 -34.56 4.76 12.95
C LEU A 264 -33.90 3.38 12.98
N GLU A 265 -34.57 2.36 12.44
CA GLU A 265 -33.97 1.02 12.28
C GLU A 265 -32.85 1.02 11.24
N THR A 266 -32.99 1.86 10.21
CA THR A 266 -32.02 1.98 9.12
C THR A 266 -30.70 2.58 9.61
N ILE A 267 -30.71 3.47 10.60
CA ILE A 267 -29.48 3.99 11.23
C ILE A 267 -28.65 2.86 11.84
N MET A 268 -29.30 1.91 12.52
CA MET A 268 -28.60 0.76 13.13
C MET A 268 -28.03 -0.21 12.10
N LYS A 269 -28.65 -0.31 10.91
CA LYS A 269 -28.16 -1.16 9.82
C LYS A 269 -27.00 -0.51 9.04
N ASN A 270 -27.11 0.79 8.77
CA ASN A 270 -26.21 1.51 7.86
C ASN A 270 -24.94 2.05 8.54
N VAL A 271 -24.97 2.33 9.84
CA VAL A 271 -23.80 2.87 10.56
C VAL A 271 -23.10 1.74 11.32
N GLN A 272 -22.13 1.10 10.66
CA GLN A 272 -21.34 -0.02 11.23
C GLN A 272 -20.08 0.45 11.96
N THR A 273 -19.56 1.65 11.63
CA THR A 273 -18.35 2.22 12.24
C THR A 273 -18.50 3.73 12.45
N PHE A 274 -17.74 4.30 13.40
CA PHE A 274 -17.70 5.75 13.64
C PHE A 274 -16.84 6.51 12.62
N GLY A 275 -16.00 5.79 11.88
CA GLY A 275 -15.04 6.35 10.94
C GLY A 275 -13.80 5.47 10.83
N GLU A 276 -12.88 5.90 9.97
CA GLU A 276 -11.62 5.21 9.71
C GLU A 276 -10.44 6.08 10.18
N ILE A 277 -9.46 5.45 10.83
CA ILE A 277 -8.22 6.11 11.26
C ILE A 277 -7.16 5.81 10.21
N THR A 278 -6.61 6.85 9.58
CA THR A 278 -5.51 6.72 8.61
C THR A 278 -4.33 7.60 9.04
N VAL A 279 -3.11 7.11 8.77
CA VAL A 279 -1.89 7.87 9.00
C VAL A 279 -1.46 8.47 7.67
N VAL A 280 -1.55 9.79 7.56
CA VAL A 280 -1.11 10.52 6.37
C VAL A 280 0.32 11.02 6.59
N LEU A 281 1.26 10.48 5.80
CA LEU A 281 2.64 10.97 5.77
C LEU A 281 2.68 12.27 4.97
N LYS A 282 3.06 13.37 5.62
CA LYS A 282 3.26 14.66 4.95
C LYS A 282 4.76 14.90 4.76
N PRO A 283 5.19 15.40 3.59
CA PRO A 283 6.59 15.72 3.36
C PRO A 283 7.06 16.77 4.38
N THR A 284 8.19 16.48 5.04
CA THR A 284 8.79 17.37 6.02
C THR A 284 9.67 18.39 5.30
N LYS A 285 9.58 19.67 5.68
CA LYS A 285 10.44 20.76 5.15
C LYS A 285 11.88 20.74 5.71
N ALA A 286 12.33 19.64 6.31
CA ALA A 286 13.66 19.57 6.89
C ALA A 286 14.69 19.62 5.75
N ALA A 287 15.40 20.73 5.64
CA ALA A 287 16.46 20.92 4.67
C ALA A 287 17.74 20.28 5.21
N LEU A 288 17.99 19.03 4.83
CA LEU A 288 19.26 18.38 5.11
C LEU A 288 20.35 19.07 4.29
N ARG A 289 21.55 19.19 4.86
CA ARG A 289 22.68 19.73 4.12
C ARG A 289 23.09 18.72 3.05
N GLU A 290 23.00 19.14 1.80
CA GLU A 290 23.45 18.33 0.67
C GLU A 290 24.96 18.51 0.48
N ARG A 291 25.68 17.38 0.34
CA ARG A 291 27.10 17.37 0.00
C ARG A 291 27.33 18.22 -1.25
N LYS A 292 28.09 19.31 -1.12
CA LYS A 292 28.67 20.01 -2.27
C LYS A 292 29.65 19.03 -2.94
N LYS A 293 29.25 18.41 -4.04
CA LYS A 293 30.14 17.57 -4.87
C LYS A 293 31.26 18.47 -5.43
N LYS A 294 32.36 18.63 -4.70
CA LYS A 294 33.63 19.05 -5.29
C LYS A 294 34.12 17.88 -6.13
N GLN A 295 34.51 18.15 -7.37
CA GLN A 295 35.00 17.18 -8.35
C GLN A 295 36.22 16.44 -7.80
N ALA A 296 35.98 15.33 -7.12
CA ALA A 296 36.97 14.29 -6.89
C ALA A 296 36.29 12.99 -7.31
N GLN A 297 36.87 12.37 -8.33
CA GLN A 297 36.50 11.06 -8.83
C GLN A 297 36.61 10.05 -7.69
N ILE A 298 35.50 9.74 -7.03
CA ILE A 298 35.37 8.52 -6.26
C ILE A 298 34.35 7.68 -6.98
N ILE A 299 34.86 6.61 -7.57
CA ILE A 299 34.14 5.49 -8.11
C ILE A 299 33.24 4.99 -6.99
N ILE A 300 31.97 5.40 -7.04
CA ILE A 300 30.89 4.60 -6.46
C ILE A 300 31.08 3.21 -7.08
N PRO A 301 31.08 2.11 -6.32
CA PRO A 301 31.02 0.80 -6.95
C PRO A 301 29.85 0.87 -7.90
N LYS A 302 30.12 0.81 -9.21
CA LYS A 302 29.08 0.64 -10.21
C LYS A 302 28.38 -0.64 -9.77
N ILE A 303 27.27 -0.53 -9.04
CA ILE A 303 26.13 -1.36 -9.36
C ILE A 303 26.03 -1.14 -10.86
N GLN A 304 26.34 -2.16 -11.65
CA GLN A 304 26.15 -2.13 -13.09
C GLN A 304 24.67 -1.81 -13.30
N THR A 305 24.33 -0.53 -13.34
CA THR A 305 23.09 -0.06 -13.88
C THR A 305 23.22 -0.42 -15.34
N ILE A 306 22.62 -1.54 -15.72
CA ILE A 306 22.46 -1.96 -17.11
C ILE A 306 21.97 -0.71 -17.84
N SER A 307 22.77 -0.19 -18.75
CA SER A 307 22.37 1.01 -19.48
C SER A 307 21.10 0.67 -20.24
N ILE A 308 20.16 1.62 -20.34
CA ILE A 308 18.97 1.40 -21.17
C ILE A 308 19.37 1.05 -22.62
N GLU A 309 20.53 1.52 -23.07
CA GLU A 309 21.13 1.26 -24.39
C GLU A 309 21.53 -0.20 -24.62
N ASN A 310 21.83 -0.93 -23.54
CA ASN A 310 22.32 -2.30 -23.57
C ASN A 310 21.19 -3.34 -23.66
N VAL A 311 19.96 -2.91 -23.41
CA VAL A 311 18.79 -3.79 -23.55
C VAL A 311 18.54 -4.02 -25.05
N THR A 312 18.26 -5.22 -25.50
CA THR A 312 17.84 -5.47 -26.90
C THR A 312 16.73 -6.50 -26.93
N ALA A 313 15.86 -6.42 -27.94
CA ALA A 313 14.76 -7.35 -28.12
C ALA A 313 14.99 -8.15 -29.41
N LEU A 314 15.26 -9.45 -29.27
CA LEU A 314 15.48 -10.36 -30.38
C LEU A 314 14.23 -11.20 -30.63
N LEU A 315 13.60 -11.07 -31.81
CA LEU A 315 12.41 -11.83 -32.15
C LEU A 315 12.72 -13.34 -32.15
N GLN A 316 12.03 -14.09 -31.29
CA GLN A 316 12.13 -15.55 -31.22
C GLN A 316 11.04 -16.23 -32.03
N GLN A 317 9.81 -15.73 -31.94
CA GLN A 317 8.66 -16.40 -32.51
C GLN A 317 7.55 -15.42 -32.90
N THR A 318 6.88 -15.71 -34.02
CA THR A 318 5.62 -15.08 -34.39
C THR A 318 4.48 -16.07 -34.14
N ILE A 319 3.51 -15.66 -33.34
CA ILE A 319 2.39 -16.49 -32.90
C ILE A 319 1.13 -16.06 -33.66
N LYS A 320 0.44 -17.02 -34.28
CA LYS A 320 -0.85 -16.79 -34.94
C LYS A 320 -1.98 -17.05 -33.93
N THR A 321 -2.72 -16.02 -33.59
CA THR A 321 -3.82 -16.11 -32.60
C THR A 321 -5.18 -16.30 -33.26
N THR A 322 -5.33 -16.01 -34.55
CA THR A 322 -6.59 -16.10 -35.32
C THR A 322 -7.77 -15.31 -34.72
N SER A 323 -7.48 -14.29 -33.89
CA SER A 323 -8.46 -13.48 -33.16
C SER A 323 -8.49 -12.02 -33.62
N THR A 324 -9.62 -11.33 -33.44
CA THR A 324 -9.88 -10.02 -34.03
C THR A 324 -9.88 -8.84 -33.04
N ASN A 325 -9.75 -9.09 -31.73
CA ASN A 325 -9.70 -8.03 -30.71
C ASN A 325 -9.01 -8.48 -29.40
N LEU A 326 -7.70 -8.76 -29.47
CA LEU A 326 -6.91 -9.09 -28.28
C LEU A 326 -6.62 -7.85 -27.43
N ARG A 327 -6.81 -7.97 -26.11
CA ARG A 327 -6.72 -6.86 -25.16
C ARG A 327 -5.77 -7.08 -23.99
N GLY A 328 -5.51 -8.34 -23.64
CA GLY A 328 -4.53 -8.73 -22.62
C GLY A 328 -3.75 -9.95 -23.08
N CYS A 329 -2.53 -10.10 -22.56
CA CYS A 329 -1.74 -11.32 -22.75
C CYS A 329 -0.85 -11.57 -21.53
N CYS A 330 -0.52 -12.84 -21.27
CA CYS A 330 0.51 -13.20 -20.31
C CYS A 330 1.23 -14.49 -20.72
N ILE A 331 2.47 -14.65 -20.24
CA ILE A 331 3.25 -15.88 -20.35
C ILE A 331 3.10 -16.64 -19.03
N LEU A 332 2.62 -17.88 -19.10
CA LEU A 332 2.39 -18.72 -17.94
C LEU A 332 3.70 -19.40 -17.47
N PRO A 333 3.78 -19.84 -16.21
CA PRO A 333 4.89 -20.65 -15.71
C PRO A 333 5.13 -21.93 -16.52
N SER A 334 4.10 -22.44 -17.22
CA SER A 334 4.17 -23.62 -18.09
C SER A 334 4.64 -23.36 -19.54
N ASP A 335 5.17 -22.16 -19.84
CA ASP A 335 5.54 -21.69 -21.20
C ASP A 335 4.37 -21.54 -22.19
N ARG A 336 3.15 -21.86 -21.74
CA ARG A 336 1.93 -21.51 -22.46
C ARG A 336 1.68 -20.02 -22.40
N MET A 337 0.99 -19.51 -23.40
CA MET A 337 0.61 -18.12 -23.51
C MET A 337 -0.90 -18.00 -23.44
N ALA A 338 -1.38 -17.05 -22.64
CA ALA A 338 -2.79 -16.77 -22.48
C ALA A 338 -3.13 -15.41 -23.10
N PHE A 339 -4.27 -15.31 -23.77
CA PHE A 339 -4.75 -14.08 -24.40
C PHE A 339 -6.21 -13.82 -24.08
N ALA A 340 -6.52 -12.59 -23.66
CA ALA A 340 -7.89 -12.13 -23.46
C ALA A 340 -8.45 -11.57 -24.78
N CYS A 341 -9.52 -12.19 -25.28
CA CYS A 341 -10.20 -11.83 -26.53
C CYS A 341 -11.57 -11.22 -26.23
N PHE A 342 -11.67 -9.91 -26.39
CA PHE A 342 -12.81 -9.13 -25.90
C PHE A 342 -14.10 -9.32 -26.70
N ASP A 343 -14.00 -9.30 -28.02
CA ASP A 343 -15.14 -9.44 -28.93
C ASP A 343 -15.79 -10.82 -28.89
N ARG A 344 -14.97 -11.88 -28.74
CA ARG A 344 -15.47 -13.25 -28.59
C ARG A 344 -15.82 -13.62 -27.14
N GLY A 345 -15.37 -12.84 -26.16
CA GLY A 345 -15.52 -13.16 -24.73
C GLY A 345 -14.81 -14.46 -24.36
N MET A 346 -13.58 -14.64 -24.83
CA MET A 346 -12.81 -15.87 -24.68
C MET A 346 -11.44 -15.60 -24.08
N LEU A 347 -10.98 -16.53 -23.25
CA LEU A 347 -9.58 -16.70 -22.89
C LEU A 347 -8.98 -17.76 -23.84
N ILE A 348 -7.96 -17.38 -24.61
CA ILE A 348 -7.31 -18.26 -25.59
C ILE A 348 -5.97 -18.72 -25.04
N LEU A 349 -5.73 -20.03 -25.02
CA LEU A 349 -4.46 -20.64 -24.61
C LEU A 349 -3.72 -21.14 -25.85
N ILE A 350 -2.43 -20.80 -25.92
CA ILE A 350 -1.50 -21.20 -26.97
C ILE A 350 -0.30 -21.89 -26.30
N LYS A 351 0.18 -22.97 -26.92
CA LYS A 351 1.36 -23.71 -26.45
C LYS A 351 2.64 -22.92 -26.71
N ALA A 352 3.73 -23.32 -26.05
CA ALA A 352 5.05 -22.72 -26.23
C ALA A 352 5.52 -22.73 -27.70
N ASP A 353 5.14 -23.77 -28.47
CA ASP A 353 5.44 -23.90 -29.90
C ASP A 353 4.59 -22.97 -30.81
N GLY A 354 3.68 -22.18 -30.24
CA GLY A 354 2.82 -21.24 -30.96
C GLY A 354 1.55 -21.88 -31.54
N SER A 355 1.34 -23.18 -31.36
CA SER A 355 0.12 -23.87 -31.75
C SER A 355 -1.02 -23.61 -30.76
N LYS A 356 -2.26 -23.57 -31.27
CA LYS A 356 -3.46 -23.40 -30.43
C LYS A 356 -3.60 -24.58 -29.46
N ASP A 357 -3.82 -24.28 -28.18
CA ASP A 357 -4.11 -25.29 -27.16
C ASP A 357 -5.63 -25.49 -27.04
N PHE A 358 -6.31 -24.53 -26.40
CA PHE A 358 -7.78 -24.51 -26.26
C PHE A 358 -8.28 -23.10 -25.90
N GLU A 359 -9.60 -22.94 -25.83
CA GLU A 359 -10.25 -21.68 -25.46
C GLU A 359 -11.23 -21.93 -24.31
N ILE A 360 -11.36 -20.95 -23.40
CA ILE A 360 -12.31 -20.97 -22.28
C ILE A 360 -13.24 -19.75 -22.41
N PRO A 361 -14.57 -19.92 -22.38
CA PRO A 361 -15.51 -18.80 -22.33
C PRO A 361 -15.33 -17.98 -21.06
N VAL A 362 -15.01 -16.69 -21.24
CA VAL A 362 -14.91 -15.70 -20.17
C VAL A 362 -15.59 -14.41 -20.66
N PRO A 363 -16.89 -14.23 -20.38
CA PRO A 363 -17.66 -13.11 -20.91
C PRO A 363 -17.03 -11.76 -20.57
N GLY A 364 -16.75 -10.96 -21.61
CA GLY A 364 -16.18 -9.62 -21.44
C GLY A 364 -14.69 -9.59 -21.12
N ALA A 365 -13.97 -10.70 -21.33
CA ALA A 365 -12.51 -10.80 -21.12
C ALA A 365 -11.76 -9.59 -21.71
N HIS A 366 -11.10 -8.82 -20.85
CA HIS A 366 -10.39 -7.60 -21.25
C HIS A 366 -8.88 -7.75 -21.03
N ASP A 367 -8.44 -8.07 -19.83
CA ASP A 367 -7.04 -8.30 -19.52
C ASP A 367 -6.82 -9.65 -18.84
N VAL A 368 -5.59 -10.16 -18.88
CA VAL A 368 -5.21 -11.44 -18.27
C VAL A 368 -3.86 -11.34 -17.57
N ALA A 369 -3.77 -11.91 -16.37
CA ALA A 369 -2.51 -12.08 -15.65
C ALA A 369 -2.37 -13.51 -15.13
N ASN A 370 -1.14 -13.88 -14.79
CA ASN A 370 -0.84 -15.10 -14.05
C ASN A 370 -1.60 -15.11 -12.72
N GLY A 371 -2.06 -16.27 -12.26
CA GLY A 371 -2.64 -16.43 -10.93
C GLY A 371 -1.62 -16.97 -9.93
N SER A 372 -2.05 -17.07 -8.68
CA SER A 372 -1.21 -17.48 -7.54
C SER A 372 -0.71 -18.94 -7.61
N THR A 373 -1.25 -19.74 -8.53
CA THR A 373 -0.80 -21.11 -8.81
C THR A 373 -0.58 -21.30 -10.30
N ASP A 374 0.31 -22.23 -10.68
CA ASP A 374 0.69 -22.50 -12.08
C ASP A 374 -0.48 -22.88 -13.00
N ASN A 375 -1.61 -23.33 -12.42
CA ASN A 375 -2.82 -23.73 -13.15
C ASN A 375 -3.92 -22.67 -13.12
N THR A 376 -3.67 -21.49 -12.57
CA THR A 376 -4.66 -20.42 -12.46
C THR A 376 -4.27 -19.19 -13.23
N VAL A 377 -5.24 -18.55 -13.88
CA VAL A 377 -5.11 -17.20 -14.44
C VAL A 377 -6.23 -16.31 -13.95
N ILE A 378 -5.91 -15.02 -13.83
CA ILE A 378 -6.85 -13.99 -13.44
C ILE A 378 -7.23 -13.21 -14.69
N VAL A 379 -8.53 -13.09 -14.96
CA VAL A 379 -9.06 -12.40 -16.14
C VAL A 379 -9.97 -11.27 -15.70
N SER A 380 -9.68 -10.04 -16.12
CA SER A 380 -10.63 -8.94 -15.92
C SER A 380 -11.72 -9.02 -16.97
N SER A 381 -12.91 -8.65 -16.56
CA SER A 381 -14.08 -8.64 -17.43
C SER A 381 -14.73 -7.27 -17.38
N SER A 382 -15.10 -6.75 -18.56
CA SER A 382 -15.66 -5.41 -18.73
C SER A 382 -16.91 -5.43 -19.62
N VAL A 383 -17.73 -4.38 -19.54
CA VAL A 383 -18.95 -4.16 -20.33
C VAL A 383 -20.06 -5.19 -20.11
N SER A 384 -19.87 -6.44 -20.55
CA SER A 384 -20.91 -7.50 -20.53
C SER A 384 -21.03 -8.20 -19.18
N LYS A 385 -19.91 -8.37 -18.44
CA LYS A 385 -19.89 -8.96 -17.10
C LYS A 385 -18.75 -8.35 -16.28
N ARG A 386 -19.02 -7.23 -15.58
CA ARG A 386 -18.00 -6.47 -14.86
C ARG A 386 -17.49 -7.23 -13.64
N GLY A 387 -16.20 -7.53 -13.61
CA GLY A 387 -15.63 -8.28 -12.50
C GLY A 387 -14.27 -8.88 -12.80
N ILE A 388 -13.83 -9.74 -11.90
CA ILE A 388 -12.59 -10.51 -12.01
C ILE A 388 -12.94 -11.99 -11.97
N SER A 389 -12.50 -12.74 -12.99
CA SER A 389 -12.66 -14.19 -13.08
C SER A 389 -11.36 -14.89 -12.72
N ILE A 390 -11.42 -15.87 -11.83
CA ILE A 390 -10.33 -16.80 -11.52
C ILE A 390 -10.60 -18.05 -12.32
N VAL A 391 -9.75 -18.32 -13.30
CA VAL A 391 -9.90 -19.42 -14.24
C VAL A 391 -8.89 -20.49 -13.90
N ASP A 392 -9.37 -21.72 -13.77
CA ASP A 392 -8.50 -22.88 -13.71
C ASP A 392 -8.30 -23.46 -15.11
N ILE A 393 -7.04 -23.53 -15.50
CA ILE A 393 -6.60 -23.93 -16.84
C ILE A 393 -6.64 -25.45 -16.98
N GLN A 394 -6.42 -26.20 -15.89
CA GLN A 394 -6.46 -27.65 -15.90
C GLN A 394 -7.89 -28.16 -16.08
N ASP A 395 -8.81 -27.61 -15.30
CA ASP A 395 -10.26 -27.90 -15.35
C ASP A 395 -10.98 -27.17 -16.49
N ARG A 396 -10.31 -26.21 -17.14
CA ARG A 396 -10.82 -25.39 -18.26
C ARG A 396 -12.12 -24.64 -17.94
N LYS A 397 -12.23 -24.12 -16.72
CA LYS A 397 -13.45 -23.47 -16.23
C LYS A 397 -13.15 -22.29 -15.31
N ILE A 398 -14.12 -21.40 -15.18
CA ILE A 398 -14.10 -20.33 -14.18
C ILE A 398 -14.33 -20.98 -12.81
N LYS A 399 -13.34 -20.93 -11.92
CA LYS A 399 -13.47 -21.40 -10.52
C LYS A 399 -14.23 -20.41 -9.67
N LYS A 400 -13.99 -19.11 -9.87
CA LYS A 400 -14.58 -18.04 -9.07
C LYS A 400 -14.78 -16.79 -9.91
N PHE A 401 -15.87 -16.08 -9.67
CA PHE A 401 -16.13 -14.78 -10.26
C PHE A 401 -16.41 -13.78 -9.14
N ILE A 402 -15.69 -12.67 -9.13
CA ILE A 402 -15.80 -11.60 -8.15
C ILE A 402 -16.41 -10.39 -8.89
N PRO A 403 -17.67 -10.04 -8.63
CA PRO A 403 -18.32 -8.91 -9.29
C PRO A 403 -17.67 -7.58 -8.88
N LEU A 404 -17.61 -6.64 -9.82
CA LEU A 404 -17.17 -5.26 -9.57
C LEU A 404 -18.22 -4.28 -10.10
N ASP A 405 -18.40 -3.16 -9.41
CA ASP A 405 -19.36 -2.12 -9.82
C ASP A 405 -18.93 -1.36 -11.09
N TYR A 406 -17.65 -1.47 -11.48
CA TYR A 406 -17.04 -0.72 -12.57
C TYR A 406 -16.19 -1.62 -13.49
N ASN A 407 -15.88 -1.10 -14.68
CA ASN A 407 -15.01 -1.79 -15.63
C ASN A 407 -13.58 -1.88 -15.10
N CYS A 408 -12.98 -3.06 -15.20
CA CYS A 408 -11.58 -3.32 -14.94
C CYS A 408 -10.88 -3.56 -16.29
N TYR A 409 -9.99 -2.65 -16.70
CA TYR A 409 -9.32 -2.74 -18.01
C TYR A 409 -7.90 -3.29 -17.95
N GLY A 410 -7.25 -3.22 -16.79
CA GLY A 410 -5.93 -3.79 -16.56
C GLY A 410 -5.77 -4.31 -15.14
N LEU A 411 -5.05 -5.42 -15.00
CA LEU A 411 -4.84 -6.07 -13.71
C LEU A 411 -3.47 -6.74 -13.62
N VAL A 412 -2.98 -6.92 -12.40
CA VAL A 412 -1.86 -7.82 -12.10
C VAL A 412 -2.17 -8.58 -10.81
N GLU A 413 -1.75 -9.84 -10.72
CA GLU A 413 -1.83 -10.63 -9.50
C GLU A 413 -0.47 -10.70 -8.83
N ARG A 414 -0.47 -10.64 -7.50
CA ARG A 414 0.71 -10.79 -6.68
C ARG A 414 0.33 -11.32 -5.30
N ASP A 415 0.97 -12.39 -4.85
CA ASP A 415 0.90 -12.88 -3.47
C ASP A 415 -0.55 -13.04 -2.97
N GLY A 416 -1.47 -13.52 -3.82
CA GLY A 416 -2.89 -13.69 -3.51
C GLY A 416 -3.73 -12.41 -3.60
N HIS A 417 -3.16 -11.32 -4.09
CA HIS A 417 -3.80 -10.02 -4.25
C HIS A 417 -3.85 -9.61 -5.72
N VAL A 418 -5.02 -9.17 -6.19
CA VAL A 418 -5.18 -8.57 -7.51
C VAL A 418 -5.14 -7.06 -7.37
N ILE A 419 -4.19 -6.43 -8.07
CA ILE A 419 -4.08 -4.99 -8.19
C ILE A 419 -4.71 -4.59 -9.51
N PHE A 420 -5.63 -3.64 -9.48
CA PHE A 420 -6.38 -3.20 -10.66
C PHE A 420 -6.83 -1.75 -10.54
N CYS A 421 -7.25 -1.16 -11.66
CA CYS A 421 -7.85 0.17 -11.68
C CYS A 421 -9.38 0.07 -11.75
N SER A 422 -10.08 0.78 -10.87
CA SER A 422 -11.54 0.93 -10.85
C SER A 422 -11.92 2.30 -10.32
N GLU A 423 -12.95 2.95 -10.87
CA GLU A 423 -13.41 4.29 -10.43
C GLU A 423 -12.32 5.37 -10.43
N SER A 424 -11.40 5.31 -11.39
CA SER A 424 -10.27 6.25 -11.42
C SER A 424 -9.38 6.14 -10.17
N LYS A 425 -9.33 4.96 -9.51
CA LYS A 425 -8.47 4.65 -8.36
C LYS A 425 -7.85 3.26 -8.52
N TYR A 426 -6.65 3.06 -8.01
CA TYR A 426 -6.11 1.71 -7.88
C TYR A 426 -6.63 1.04 -6.62
N LYS A 427 -7.05 -0.19 -6.79
CA LYS A 427 -7.59 -1.04 -5.74
C LYS A 427 -6.78 -2.33 -5.67
N MET A 428 -6.69 -2.88 -4.47
CA MET A 428 -6.08 -4.16 -4.18
C MET A 428 -7.16 -5.07 -3.61
N LEU A 429 -7.51 -6.11 -4.36
CA LEU A 429 -8.46 -7.15 -3.95
C LEU A 429 -7.68 -8.34 -3.40
N ASN A 430 -7.97 -8.74 -2.17
CA ASN A 430 -7.54 -10.04 -1.69
C ASN A 430 -8.47 -11.12 -2.24
N ILE A 431 -7.90 -12.08 -2.99
CA ILE A 431 -8.67 -13.13 -3.68
C ILE A 431 -9.44 -14.05 -2.71
N HIS A 432 -8.90 -14.23 -1.51
CA HIS A 432 -9.35 -15.21 -0.54
C HIS A 432 -10.47 -14.63 0.33
N THR A 433 -10.27 -13.42 0.85
CA THR A 433 -11.24 -12.72 1.71
C THR A 433 -12.25 -11.87 0.94
N GLU A 434 -12.01 -11.63 -0.35
CA GLU A 434 -12.81 -10.75 -1.21
C GLU A 434 -12.84 -9.28 -0.75
N THR A 435 -11.94 -8.91 0.14
CA THR A 435 -11.83 -7.52 0.62
C THR A 435 -11.06 -6.67 -0.38
N VAL A 436 -11.60 -5.50 -0.70
CA VAL A 436 -11.00 -4.53 -1.62
C VAL A 436 -10.52 -3.30 -0.84
N ASN A 437 -9.22 -3.03 -0.91
CA ASN A 437 -8.61 -1.84 -0.35
C ASN A 437 -8.23 -0.85 -1.46
N THR A 438 -8.31 0.46 -1.20
CA THR A 438 -7.84 1.47 -2.15
C THR A 438 -6.37 1.79 -1.90
N ILE A 439 -5.51 1.69 -2.93
CA ILE A 439 -4.06 1.94 -2.81
C ILE A 439 -3.73 3.42 -3.00
N THR A 440 -4.32 4.09 -3.99
CA THR A 440 -4.11 5.52 -4.21
C THR A 440 -5.43 6.27 -4.23
N THR A 441 -5.40 7.50 -3.71
CA THR A 441 -6.51 8.46 -3.81
C THR A 441 -6.35 9.42 -4.98
N THR A 442 -5.28 9.30 -5.78
CA THR A 442 -5.10 10.13 -6.96
C THR A 442 -6.03 9.67 -8.08
N ASN A 443 -6.81 10.62 -8.63
CA ASN A 443 -7.70 10.34 -9.75
C ASN A 443 -6.86 9.94 -10.97
N VAL A 444 -6.92 8.66 -11.32
CA VAL A 444 -6.31 8.10 -12.53
C VAL A 444 -7.32 7.99 -13.66
N SER A 445 -6.85 7.73 -14.88
CA SER A 445 -7.78 7.52 -15.98
C SER A 445 -8.61 6.27 -15.73
N SER A 446 -9.90 6.30 -16.10
CA SER A 446 -10.75 5.12 -16.08
C SER A 446 -10.24 3.99 -16.98
N TYR A 447 -9.41 4.30 -17.98
CA TYR A 447 -8.69 3.34 -18.83
C TYR A 447 -7.21 3.30 -18.44
N SER A 448 -6.92 2.76 -17.25
CA SER A 448 -5.55 2.55 -16.79
C SER A 448 -5.21 1.07 -16.74
N ILE A 449 -3.95 0.76 -17.03
CA ILE A 449 -3.33 -0.57 -16.95
C ILE A 449 -2.21 -0.52 -15.92
N VAL A 450 -1.91 -1.68 -15.31
CA VAL A 450 -1.04 -1.76 -14.12
C VAL A 450 -0.12 -2.96 -14.21
N ASP A 451 1.11 -2.82 -13.68
CA ASP A 451 2.02 -3.93 -13.40
C ASP A 451 2.87 -3.62 -12.15
N THR A 452 3.60 -4.61 -11.62
CA THR A 452 4.43 -4.48 -10.42
C THR A 452 5.69 -5.36 -10.47
N ASN A 453 6.80 -4.83 -9.94
CA ASN A 453 8.03 -5.59 -9.69
C ASN A 453 8.22 -5.94 -8.19
N GLY A 454 7.16 -5.84 -7.40
CA GLY A 454 7.17 -6.13 -5.97
C GLY A 454 7.73 -5.08 -5.03
N LYS A 455 8.41 -4.06 -5.57
CA LYS A 455 8.79 -2.86 -4.81
C LYS A 455 7.80 -1.73 -5.08
N ASN A 456 7.43 -1.58 -6.35
CA ASN A 456 6.59 -0.50 -6.82
C ASN A 456 5.40 -1.01 -7.64
N ILE A 457 4.40 -0.15 -7.77
CA ILE A 457 3.27 -0.29 -8.67
C ILE A 457 3.47 0.73 -9.79
N TYR A 458 3.32 0.26 -11.02
CA TYR A 458 3.45 1.06 -12.22
C TYR A 458 2.13 1.10 -12.93
N PHE A 459 1.69 2.30 -13.31
CA PHE A 459 0.43 2.42 -13.99
C PHE A 459 0.45 3.48 -15.08
N SER A 460 -0.28 3.21 -16.16
CA SER A 460 -0.40 4.12 -17.28
C SER A 460 -1.78 4.77 -17.33
N SER A 461 -1.82 6.01 -17.80
CA SER A 461 -3.04 6.76 -18.06
C SER A 461 -3.20 6.95 -19.55
N LEU A 462 -4.15 6.25 -20.17
CA LEU A 462 -4.33 6.25 -21.62
C LEU A 462 -4.62 7.67 -22.15
N TYR A 463 -5.57 8.38 -21.54
CA TYR A 463 -5.90 9.75 -21.93
C TYR A 463 -4.94 10.79 -21.34
N GLY A 464 -4.28 10.45 -20.22
CA GLY A 464 -3.29 11.32 -19.58
C GLY A 464 -1.92 11.35 -20.27
N ASN A 465 -1.67 10.40 -21.19
CA ASN A 465 -0.38 10.21 -21.88
C ASN A 465 0.80 10.18 -20.89
N SER A 466 0.63 9.45 -19.79
CA SER A 466 1.59 9.41 -18.69
C SER A 466 1.66 8.05 -18.06
N VAL A 467 2.80 7.77 -17.45
CA VAL A 467 3.02 6.60 -16.60
C VAL A 467 3.54 7.06 -15.26
N THR A 468 3.07 6.45 -14.20
CA THR A 468 3.46 6.80 -12.83
C THR A 468 3.93 5.55 -12.10
N CYS A 469 5.01 5.71 -11.36
CA CYS A 469 5.51 4.75 -10.40
C CYS A 469 5.14 5.24 -8.99
N CYS A 470 4.53 4.37 -8.19
CA CYS A 470 4.26 4.62 -6.78
C CYS A 470 4.64 3.40 -5.94
N ASP A 471 4.84 3.62 -4.65
CA ASP A 471 4.92 2.48 -3.71
C ASP A 471 3.51 1.90 -3.44
N PHE A 472 3.47 0.81 -2.66
CA PHE A 472 2.22 0.18 -2.24
C PHE A 472 1.40 1.00 -1.24
N GLN A 473 1.95 2.11 -0.74
CA GLN A 473 1.26 3.10 0.09
C GLN A 473 0.65 4.23 -0.77
N GLY A 474 0.87 4.19 -2.10
CA GLY A 474 0.36 5.16 -3.05
C GLY A 474 1.19 6.44 -3.16
N ALA A 475 2.38 6.50 -2.54
CA ALA A 475 3.28 7.65 -2.69
C ALA A 475 3.99 7.59 -4.04
N ILE A 476 3.80 8.65 -4.83
CA ILE A 476 4.38 8.76 -6.18
C ILE A 476 5.90 8.92 -6.06
N GLN A 477 6.63 7.99 -6.66
CA GLN A 477 8.09 8.03 -6.77
C GLN A 477 8.51 8.91 -7.96
N TRP A 478 7.84 8.74 -9.09
CA TRP A 478 8.01 9.57 -10.28
C TRP A 478 6.82 9.40 -11.23
N THR A 479 6.62 10.41 -12.08
CA THR A 479 5.69 10.36 -13.21
C THR A 479 6.45 10.71 -14.49
N PHE A 480 6.44 9.82 -15.46
CA PHE A 480 6.92 10.09 -16.81
C PHE A 480 5.77 10.58 -17.68
N LYS A 481 5.89 11.81 -18.19
CA LYS A 481 4.88 12.44 -19.03
C LYS A 481 5.55 13.24 -20.14
N ASP A 482 5.56 12.67 -21.33
CA ASP A 482 6.02 13.32 -22.55
C ASP A 482 5.04 12.98 -23.67
N LYS A 483 4.36 14.00 -24.21
CA LYS A 483 3.33 13.82 -25.24
C LYS A 483 3.90 13.38 -26.59
N ASN A 484 5.19 13.55 -26.81
CA ASN A 484 5.86 13.12 -28.05
C ASN A 484 6.21 11.63 -27.98
N ILE A 485 6.50 11.12 -26.78
CA ILE A 485 6.90 9.73 -26.54
C ILE A 485 5.71 8.86 -26.15
N LEU A 486 4.92 9.28 -25.17
CA LEU A 486 3.72 8.60 -24.71
C LEU A 486 2.47 9.13 -25.41
N LYS A 487 1.87 8.30 -26.24
CA LYS A 487 0.63 8.56 -26.97
C LYS A 487 -0.28 7.35 -26.83
N SER A 488 -1.32 7.50 -26.03
CA SER A 488 -2.32 6.46 -25.73
C SER A 488 -1.70 5.16 -25.24
N PRO A 489 -0.98 5.13 -24.10
CA PRO A 489 -0.35 3.92 -23.61
C PRO A 489 -1.36 2.78 -23.45
N GLN A 490 -1.09 1.60 -24.06
CA GLN A 490 -2.05 0.48 -24.16
C GLN A 490 -1.67 -0.74 -23.32
N GLY A 491 -0.37 -1.03 -23.20
CA GLY A 491 0.20 -2.16 -22.47
C GLY A 491 1.38 -1.71 -21.62
N ILE A 492 1.58 -2.34 -20.46
CA ILE A 492 2.65 -2.04 -19.52
C ILE A 492 3.16 -3.36 -18.95
N SER A 493 4.47 -3.48 -18.81
CA SER A 493 5.06 -4.54 -18.00
C SER A 493 6.42 -4.12 -17.47
N VAL A 494 6.84 -4.66 -16.33
CA VAL A 494 8.06 -4.26 -15.63
C VAL A 494 8.92 -5.48 -15.28
N ASP A 495 10.23 -5.31 -15.32
CA ASP A 495 11.17 -6.33 -14.83
C ASP A 495 11.55 -6.14 -13.34
N GLU A 496 12.29 -7.10 -12.78
CA GLU A 496 12.72 -7.08 -11.37
C GLU A 496 13.68 -5.92 -11.04
N ASP A 497 14.41 -5.40 -12.04
CA ASP A 497 15.29 -4.24 -11.91
C ASP A 497 14.53 -2.90 -12.01
N GLY A 498 13.26 -2.94 -12.42
CA GLY A 498 12.38 -1.79 -12.57
C GLY A 498 12.41 -1.12 -13.94
N PHE A 499 13.01 -1.74 -14.97
CA PHE A 499 12.85 -1.28 -16.34
C PHE A 499 11.44 -1.56 -16.81
N LEU A 500 10.83 -0.53 -17.37
CA LEU A 500 9.44 -0.52 -17.73
C LEU A 500 9.27 -0.55 -19.24
N PHE A 501 8.51 -1.53 -19.73
CA PHE A 501 8.12 -1.70 -21.12
C PHE A 501 6.71 -1.17 -21.30
N ILE A 502 6.51 -0.21 -22.19
CA ILE A 502 5.21 0.41 -22.45
C ILE A 502 4.90 0.42 -23.93
N ILE A 503 3.72 -0.05 -24.31
CA ILE A 503 3.19 0.20 -25.64
C ILE A 503 2.70 1.65 -25.73
N SER A 504 3.28 2.41 -26.64
CA SER A 504 2.86 3.77 -27.00
C SER A 504 2.86 3.91 -28.52
N ASN A 505 1.73 4.29 -29.12
CA ASN A 505 1.57 4.48 -30.56
C ASN A 505 2.24 3.37 -31.42
N ASN A 506 1.88 2.11 -31.19
CA ASN A 506 2.42 0.94 -31.90
C ASN A 506 3.93 0.70 -31.74
N SER A 507 4.54 1.24 -30.69
CA SER A 507 5.96 1.04 -30.35
C SER A 507 6.08 0.59 -28.89
N VAL A 508 7.12 -0.18 -28.57
CA VAL A 508 7.48 -0.48 -27.18
C VAL A 508 8.55 0.50 -26.74
N ILE A 509 8.19 1.36 -25.79
CA ILE A 509 9.10 2.30 -25.14
C ILE A 509 9.65 1.63 -23.89
N LEU A 510 10.97 1.62 -23.78
CA LEU A 510 11.68 1.23 -22.57
C LEU A 510 11.93 2.48 -21.73
N ILE A 511 11.66 2.40 -20.43
CA ILE A 511 11.91 3.48 -19.47
C ILE A 511 12.76 2.93 -18.32
N SER A 512 13.79 3.68 -17.94
CA SER A 512 14.68 3.35 -16.83
C SER A 512 13.97 3.30 -15.47
N PRO A 513 14.50 2.56 -14.48
CA PRO A 513 13.89 2.45 -13.15
C PRO A 513 13.66 3.78 -12.42
N CYS A 514 14.47 4.80 -12.72
CA CYS A 514 14.34 6.14 -12.14
C CYS A 514 13.38 7.06 -12.91
N GLY A 515 12.78 6.58 -14.02
CA GLY A 515 11.84 7.34 -14.84
C GLY A 515 12.46 8.48 -15.66
N LYS A 516 13.80 8.60 -15.72
CA LYS A 516 14.47 9.74 -16.38
C LYS A 516 14.94 9.45 -17.81
N GLN A 517 15.46 8.25 -18.05
CA GLN A 517 15.90 7.81 -19.37
C GLN A 517 14.83 6.94 -20.02
N HIS A 518 14.71 7.07 -21.34
CA HIS A 518 13.79 6.29 -22.15
C HIS A 518 14.38 6.09 -23.56
N ARG A 519 13.90 5.08 -24.26
CA ARG A 519 14.08 4.93 -25.72
C ARG A 519 13.05 4.00 -26.33
N THR A 520 12.90 4.07 -27.64
CA THR A 520 12.11 3.08 -28.39
C THR A 520 12.91 1.78 -28.51
N LEU A 521 12.40 0.70 -27.92
CA LEU A 521 12.98 -0.64 -28.00
C LEU A 521 12.51 -1.38 -29.25
N LEU A 522 11.22 -1.26 -29.57
CA LEU A 522 10.58 -1.81 -30.76
C LEU A 522 9.64 -0.75 -31.33
N SER A 523 9.46 -0.73 -32.65
CA SER A 523 8.64 0.26 -33.34
C SER A 523 7.69 -0.39 -34.35
N SER A 524 6.96 0.44 -35.10
CA SER A 524 6.07 -0.04 -36.17
C SER A 524 6.82 -0.78 -37.28
N SER A 525 8.12 -0.52 -37.50
CA SER A 525 8.93 -1.26 -38.48
C SER A 525 9.12 -2.73 -38.09
N ASP A 526 9.01 -3.05 -36.80
CA ASP A 526 9.09 -4.41 -36.27
C ASP A 526 7.74 -5.16 -36.36
N GLY A 527 6.77 -4.60 -37.09
CA GLY A 527 5.46 -5.22 -37.30
C GLY A 527 4.46 -4.97 -36.16
N LEU A 528 4.74 -4.04 -35.24
CA LEU A 528 3.92 -3.76 -34.06
C LEU A 528 2.66 -2.91 -34.31
N SER A 529 2.23 -2.78 -35.57
CA SER A 529 1.01 -2.05 -35.90
C SER A 529 -0.21 -2.67 -35.21
N GLY A 530 -0.86 -1.90 -34.34
CA GLY A 530 -2.00 -2.36 -33.54
C GLY A 530 -1.60 -3.09 -32.25
N ALA A 531 -0.38 -2.93 -31.73
CA ALA A 531 0.00 -3.46 -30.42
C ALA A 531 -0.95 -2.98 -29.32
N LYS A 532 -1.43 -3.91 -28.47
CA LYS A 532 -2.40 -3.63 -27.41
C LYS A 532 -1.99 -4.12 -26.04
N ALA A 533 -1.37 -5.29 -25.95
CA ALA A 533 -0.97 -5.87 -24.68
C ALA A 533 0.49 -6.30 -24.75
N LEU A 534 1.15 -6.29 -23.60
CA LEU A 534 2.48 -6.85 -23.47
C LEU A 534 2.63 -7.47 -22.08
N HIS A 535 3.48 -8.49 -21.98
CA HIS A 535 3.84 -9.11 -20.70
C HIS A 535 5.29 -9.52 -20.75
N TYR A 536 6.05 -9.13 -19.74
CA TYR A 536 7.43 -9.53 -19.57
C TYR A 536 7.52 -10.68 -18.55
N ASP A 537 8.03 -11.82 -19.01
CA ASP A 537 8.38 -12.94 -18.15
C ASP A 537 9.81 -12.80 -17.65
N LYS A 538 9.90 -12.44 -16.38
CA LYS A 538 11.13 -12.28 -15.61
C LYS A 538 11.97 -13.54 -15.45
N THR A 539 11.37 -14.73 -15.50
CA THR A 539 12.13 -15.97 -15.28
C THR A 539 12.97 -16.35 -16.50
N ARG A 540 12.52 -15.93 -17.68
CA ARG A 540 13.13 -16.30 -18.96
C ARG A 540 13.60 -15.11 -19.76
N ASP A 541 13.47 -13.89 -19.25
CA ASP A 541 13.71 -12.64 -19.97
C ASP A 541 12.96 -12.59 -21.31
N MET A 542 11.68 -12.96 -21.32
CA MET A 542 10.87 -13.02 -22.53
C MET A 542 9.82 -11.92 -22.53
N LEU A 543 9.72 -11.16 -23.62
CA LEU A 543 8.70 -10.13 -23.81
C LEU A 543 7.69 -10.60 -24.85
N LEU A 544 6.45 -10.87 -24.41
CA LEU A 544 5.32 -11.14 -25.29
C LEU A 544 4.63 -9.82 -25.63
N VAL A 545 4.40 -9.54 -26.91
CA VAL A 545 3.67 -8.38 -27.41
C VAL A 545 2.51 -8.85 -28.28
N ALA A 546 1.27 -8.57 -27.86
CA ALA A 546 0.07 -8.96 -28.59
C ALA A 546 -0.47 -7.78 -29.42
N LEU A 547 -0.75 -8.05 -30.70
CA LEU A 547 -1.49 -7.12 -31.55
C LEU A 547 -2.99 -7.31 -31.35
N ILE A 548 -3.76 -6.26 -31.63
CA ILE A 548 -5.23 -6.31 -31.61
C ILE A 548 -5.79 -7.41 -32.51
N ARG A 549 -5.09 -7.74 -33.61
CA ARG A 549 -5.52 -8.72 -34.62
C ARG A 549 -4.43 -9.73 -34.91
N GLU A 550 -4.83 -11.00 -34.88
CA GLU A 550 -4.25 -12.20 -35.50
C GLU A 550 -2.81 -12.60 -35.14
N LYS A 551 -2.01 -11.70 -34.56
CA LYS A 551 -0.60 -11.94 -34.28
C LYS A 551 -0.19 -11.51 -32.88
N ALA A 552 0.74 -12.26 -32.33
CA ALA A 552 1.58 -11.84 -31.22
C ALA A 552 3.04 -12.17 -31.55
N PHE A 553 3.96 -11.46 -30.90
CA PHE A 553 5.39 -11.63 -31.08
C PHE A 553 6.04 -11.92 -29.75
N LEU A 554 6.93 -12.90 -29.73
CA LEU A 554 7.68 -13.28 -28.56
C LEU A 554 9.15 -12.91 -28.79
N TYR A 555 9.67 -12.02 -27.95
CA TYR A 555 11.03 -11.51 -28.02
C TYR A 555 11.85 -12.02 -26.82
N LYS A 556 13.11 -12.37 -27.05
CA LYS A 556 14.10 -12.53 -25.98
C LYS A 556 14.70 -11.17 -25.68
N ILE A 557 14.68 -10.78 -24.42
CA ILE A 557 15.35 -9.57 -23.93
C ILE A 557 16.79 -9.94 -23.54
N ASP A 558 17.76 -9.28 -24.17
CA ASP A 558 19.19 -9.40 -23.84
C ASP A 558 19.65 -8.08 -23.21
N ARG A 559 20.59 -8.14 -22.25
CA ARG A 559 21.03 -7.01 -21.40
C ARG A 559 22.55 -6.81 -21.38
N LYS A 560 23.23 -7.10 -22.50
CA LYS A 560 24.71 -7.12 -22.62
C LYS A 560 25.41 -5.81 -22.31
#